data_AF-A0A8J2LJG2-F1
#
_entry.id   AF-A0A8J2LJG2-F1
#
_cell.length_a   1.000
_cell.length_b   1.000
_cell.length_c   1.000
_cell.angle_alpha   90.00
_cell.angle_beta   90.00
_cell.angle_gamma   90.00
#
_symmetry.space_group_name_H-M   'P 1'
#
loop_
_entity.id
_entity.type
_entity.pdbx_description
1 polymer ?
#
loop_
_entity_poly.entity_id
_entity_poly.type
_entity_poly.pdbx_seq_one_letter_code
_entity_poly.pdbx_strand_id
1 'polypeptide(L)'
;AVEVIYNPLTIDELQSQSDLVNVTSDHARMNWLKFLQRFTKPMGGVGSSEVIIVKQPKYLQKLLTLLDETPVEIVANYVNWIVASALIPETTDTMREAQFRFDRINQGLKKRYV
;
A
#
# COMPACT_ATOMS: atom_id res chain seq x y z
N ALA A 1 8.52 6.96 21.49
CA ALA A 1 7.99 8.28 21.09
C ALA A 1 6.76 8.05 20.23
N VAL A 2 5.63 8.68 20.57
CA VAL A 2 4.42 8.64 19.74
C VAL A 2 4.73 9.39 18.44
N GLU A 3 4.52 8.75 17.29
CA GLU A 3 4.73 9.37 15.99
C GLU A 3 3.54 10.30 15.68
N VAL A 4 3.81 11.54 15.31
CA VAL A 4 2.78 12.54 14.99
C VAL A 4 2.17 12.18 13.64
N ILE A 5 0.85 12.25 13.48
CA ILE A 5 0.13 11.86 12.25
C ILE A 5 0.25 12.92 11.13
N TYR A 6 0.72 14.12 11.48
CA TYR A 6 0.89 15.24 10.55
C TYR A 6 2.38 15.54 10.35
N ASN A 7 2.96 15.02 9.25
CA ASN A 7 4.34 15.29 8.86
C ASN A 7 4.32 15.86 7.43
N PRO A 8 4.26 17.18 7.27
CA PRO A 8 4.36 17.81 5.96
C PRO A 8 5.79 17.66 5.44
N LEU A 9 5.94 17.08 4.27
CA LEU A 9 7.21 16.91 3.56
C LEU A 9 7.00 17.26 2.10
N THR A 10 7.99 17.88 1.47
CA THR A 10 8.06 17.91 0.02
C THR A 10 8.27 16.51 -0.54
N ILE A 11 7.89 16.27 -1.81
CA ILE A 11 8.15 14.99 -2.47
C ILE A 11 9.66 14.69 -2.51
N ASP A 12 10.51 15.72 -2.69
CA ASP A 12 11.97 15.58 -2.63
C ASP A 12 12.49 15.21 -1.23
N GLU A 13 11.92 15.77 -0.17
CA GLU A 13 12.27 15.37 1.21
C GLU A 13 11.85 13.92 1.49
N LEU A 14 10.67 13.50 1.04
CA LEU A 14 10.24 12.11 1.14
C LEU A 14 11.17 11.16 0.36
N GLN A 15 11.58 11.57 -0.85
CA GLN A 15 12.54 10.81 -1.66
C GLN A 15 13.86 10.67 -0.94
N SER A 16 14.42 11.78 -0.45
CA SER A 16 15.69 11.79 0.29
C SER A 16 15.63 10.88 1.53
N GLN A 17 14.52 10.91 2.28
CA GLN A 17 14.35 10.02 3.44
C GLN A 17 14.23 8.54 3.06
N SER A 18 13.67 8.24 1.89
CA SER A 18 13.51 6.88 1.39
C SER A 18 14.82 6.33 0.83
N ASP A 19 15.63 7.18 0.20
CA ASP A 19 16.94 6.83 -0.35
C ASP A 19 17.98 6.54 0.75
N LEU A 20 17.74 7.01 1.98
CA LEU A 20 18.51 6.61 3.16
C LEU A 20 18.26 5.16 3.58
N VAL A 21 17.16 4.55 3.14
CA VAL A 21 16.90 3.13 3.37
C VAL A 21 17.73 2.34 2.36
N ASN A 22 18.70 1.57 2.87
CA ASN A 22 19.60 0.78 2.03
C ASN A 22 18.88 -0.44 1.44
N VAL A 23 18.11 -0.23 0.38
CA VAL A 23 17.44 -1.28 -0.40
C VAL A 23 18.32 -1.72 -1.57
N THR A 24 18.46 -3.03 -1.72
CA THR A 24 19.32 -3.65 -2.74
C THR A 24 18.55 -4.07 -3.99
N SER A 25 17.29 -4.41 -3.84
CA SER A 25 16.39 -4.87 -4.89
C SER A 25 15.69 -3.71 -5.61
N ASP A 26 15.47 -3.89 -6.91
CA ASP A 26 14.82 -2.88 -7.74
C ASP A 26 13.32 -2.74 -7.43
N HIS A 27 12.66 -3.80 -6.96
CA HIS A 27 11.22 -3.76 -6.63
C HIS A 27 10.92 -3.06 -5.31
N ALA A 28 11.90 -2.93 -4.43
CA ALA A 28 11.80 -2.14 -3.20
C ALA A 28 12.18 -0.67 -3.40
N ARG A 29 12.92 -0.33 -4.46
CA ARG A 29 13.31 1.06 -4.74
C ARG A 29 12.13 1.89 -5.23
N MET A 30 11.82 2.97 -4.52
CA MET A 30 10.68 3.84 -4.83
C MET A 30 11.11 5.14 -5.51
N ASN A 31 10.35 5.56 -6.52
CA ASN A 31 10.43 6.91 -7.08
C ASN A 31 9.08 7.61 -6.84
N TRP A 32 9.02 8.41 -5.78
CA TRP A 32 7.77 9.00 -5.29
C TRP A 32 7.17 10.01 -6.26
N LEU A 33 8.00 10.84 -6.90
CA LEU A 33 7.54 11.79 -7.91
C LEU A 33 6.86 11.06 -9.07
N LYS A 34 7.54 10.05 -9.63
CA LYS A 34 7.00 9.25 -10.74
C LYS A 34 5.73 8.51 -10.32
N PHE A 35 5.70 7.97 -9.10
CA PHE A 35 4.54 7.27 -8.56
C PHE A 35 3.33 8.20 -8.46
N LEU A 36 3.47 9.36 -7.80
CA LEU A 36 2.38 10.32 -7.61
C LEU A 36 1.90 10.91 -8.95
N GLN A 37 2.82 11.19 -9.87
CA GLN A 37 2.48 11.67 -11.21
C GLN A 37 1.65 10.68 -12.02
N ARG A 38 1.67 9.37 -11.73
CA ARG A 38 0.76 8.40 -12.40
C ARG A 38 -0.71 8.73 -12.13
N PHE A 39 -1.01 9.28 -10.97
CA PHE A 39 -2.38 9.61 -10.56
C PHE A 39 -2.73 11.08 -10.78
N THR A 40 -1.76 11.99 -10.67
CA THR A 40 -2.01 13.44 -10.73
C THR A 40 -1.84 14.05 -12.11
N LYS A 41 -1.19 13.37 -13.07
CA LYS A 41 -1.01 13.88 -14.44
C LYS A 41 -2.30 14.38 -15.11
N PRO A 42 -3.45 13.68 -15.01
CA PRO A 42 -4.71 14.17 -15.55
C PRO A 42 -5.22 15.49 -14.92
N MET A 43 -4.68 15.87 -13.75
CA MET A 43 -5.07 17.05 -12.97
C MET A 43 -4.02 18.17 -13.02
N GLY A 44 -3.07 18.11 -13.96
CA GLY A 44 -1.98 19.08 -14.08
C GLY A 44 -0.63 18.60 -13.52
N GLY A 45 -0.59 17.43 -12.88
CA GLY A 45 0.63 16.84 -12.33
C GLY A 45 1.09 17.50 -11.03
N VAL A 46 2.10 16.90 -10.40
CA VAL A 46 2.77 17.46 -9.22
C VAL A 46 4.27 17.59 -9.50
N GLY A 47 4.88 18.63 -8.94
CA GLY A 47 6.32 18.87 -8.96
C GLY A 47 7.00 18.31 -7.72
N SER A 48 8.32 18.22 -7.72
CA SER A 48 9.08 17.63 -6.61
C SER A 48 9.07 18.47 -5.33
N SER A 49 8.85 19.78 -5.46
CA SER A 49 8.69 20.73 -4.36
C SER A 49 7.28 20.73 -3.74
N GLU A 50 6.34 19.95 -4.28
CA GLU A 50 4.96 19.88 -3.76
C GLU A 50 4.96 19.28 -2.35
N VAL A 51 4.20 19.89 -1.43
CA VAL A 51 4.11 19.41 -0.03
C VAL A 51 2.99 18.38 0.11
N ILE A 52 3.31 17.23 0.69
CA ILE A 52 2.38 16.16 1.02
C ILE A 52 2.41 15.87 2.52
N ILE A 53 1.29 15.39 3.06
CA ILE A 53 1.18 15.02 4.48
C ILE A 53 1.44 13.52 4.60
N VAL A 54 2.62 13.16 5.10
CA VAL A 54 2.99 11.76 5.36
C VAL A 54 2.56 11.39 6.77
N LYS A 55 1.62 10.44 6.91
CA LYS A 55 1.08 10.09 8.23
C LYS A 55 2.07 9.39 9.14
N GLN A 56 2.87 8.49 8.59
CA GLN A 56 3.81 7.64 9.35
C GLN A 56 5.09 7.42 8.52
N PRO A 57 6.04 8.37 8.52
CA PRO A 57 7.28 8.24 7.76
C PRO A 57 8.07 6.96 8.09
N LYS A 58 8.10 6.55 9.38
CA LYS A 58 8.82 5.32 9.78
C LYS A 58 8.17 4.06 9.25
N TYR A 59 6.84 4.05 9.09
CA TYR A 59 6.16 2.94 8.45
C TYR A 59 6.63 2.77 7.01
N LEU A 60 6.75 3.86 6.25
CA LEU A 60 7.23 3.80 4.86
C LEU A 60 8.66 3.23 4.80
N GLN A 61 9.57 3.68 5.68
CA GLN A 61 10.94 3.15 5.69
C GLN A 61 10.98 1.65 5.99
N LYS A 62 10.19 1.19 6.97
CA LYS A 62 10.07 -0.25 7.29
C LYS A 62 9.42 -1.03 6.16
N LEU A 63 8.46 -0.45 5.46
CA LEU A 63 7.84 -1.07 4.29
C LEU A 63 8.87 -1.28 3.18
N LEU A 64 9.71 -0.28 2.87
CA LEU A 64 10.78 -0.43 1.87
C LEU A 64 11.76 -1.55 2.27
N THR A 65 12.10 -1.66 3.55
CA THR A 65 12.95 -2.76 4.07
C THR A 65 12.27 -4.12 3.89
N LEU A 66 11.00 -4.23 4.27
CA LEU A 66 10.23 -5.47 4.12
C LEU A 66 10.11 -5.88 2.65
N LEU A 67 9.87 -4.93 1.76
CA LEU A 67 9.82 -5.18 0.32
C LEU A 67 11.18 -5.69 -0.18
N ASP A 68 12.30 -5.18 0.32
CA ASP A 68 13.64 -5.62 -0.07
C ASP A 68 13.93 -7.07 0.34
N GLU A 69 13.50 -7.44 1.54
CA GLU A 69 13.67 -8.79 2.10
C GLU A 69 12.67 -9.81 1.52
N THR A 70 11.62 -9.36 0.85
CA THR A 70 10.54 -10.22 0.34
C THR A 70 10.70 -10.47 -1.15
N PRO A 71 10.70 -11.73 -1.62
CA PRO A 71 10.71 -12.04 -3.05
C PRO A 71 9.54 -11.37 -3.78
N VAL A 72 9.81 -10.86 -4.98
CA VAL A 72 8.83 -10.08 -5.76
C VAL A 72 7.56 -10.88 -6.08
N GLU A 73 7.67 -12.20 -6.21
CA GLU A 73 6.54 -13.10 -6.45
C GLU A 73 5.59 -13.14 -5.24
N ILE A 74 6.13 -13.07 -4.03
CA ILE A 74 5.34 -13.04 -2.79
C ILE A 74 4.64 -11.68 -2.67
N VAL A 75 5.32 -10.58 -2.98
CA VAL A 75 4.70 -9.24 -3.02
C VAL A 75 3.57 -9.20 -4.05
N ALA A 76 3.80 -9.74 -5.26
CA ALA A 76 2.79 -9.79 -6.31
C ALA A 76 1.56 -10.63 -5.90
N ASN A 77 1.78 -11.79 -5.29
CA ASN A 77 0.70 -12.64 -4.77
C ASN A 77 -0.11 -11.92 -3.67
N TYR A 78 0.57 -11.19 -2.78
CA TYR A 78 -0.11 -10.40 -1.75
C TYR A 78 -0.97 -9.28 -2.36
N VAL A 79 -0.44 -8.53 -3.33
CA VAL A 79 -1.21 -7.48 -4.03
C VAL A 79 -2.41 -8.09 -4.78
N ASN A 80 -2.21 -9.21 -5.46
CA ASN A 80 -3.30 -9.93 -6.15
C ASN A 80 -4.38 -10.40 -5.17
N TRP A 81 -3.99 -10.88 -3.98
CA TRP A 81 -4.93 -11.26 -2.94
C TRP A 81 -5.75 -10.06 -2.44
N ILE A 82 -5.12 -8.89 -2.23
CA ILE A 82 -5.85 -7.66 -1.86
C ILE A 82 -6.92 -7.35 -2.91
N VAL A 83 -6.55 -7.33 -4.20
CA VAL A 83 -7.50 -7.03 -5.29
C VAL A 83 -8.61 -8.08 -5.37
N ALA A 84 -8.26 -9.37 -5.35
CA ALA A 84 -9.23 -10.45 -5.40
C ALA A 84 -10.21 -10.38 -4.23
N SER A 85 -9.71 -10.17 -3.00
CA SER A 85 -10.52 -10.10 -1.79
C SER A 85 -11.52 -8.95 -1.81
N ALA A 86 -11.11 -7.77 -2.31
CA ALA A 86 -12.00 -6.61 -2.45
C ALA A 86 -13.13 -6.84 -3.46
N LEU A 87 -12.92 -7.72 -4.44
CA LEU A 87 -13.88 -8.02 -5.49
C LEU A 87 -14.77 -9.24 -5.20
N ILE A 88 -14.49 -10.02 -4.15
CA ILE A 88 -15.27 -11.24 -3.83
C ILE A 88 -16.79 -11.01 -3.84
N PRO A 89 -17.36 -9.91 -3.29
CA PRO A 89 -18.80 -9.68 -3.32
C PRO A 89 -19.42 -9.75 -4.73
N GLU A 90 -18.68 -9.29 -5.74
CA GLU A 90 -19.14 -9.19 -7.13
C GLU A 90 -18.84 -10.44 -7.98
N THR A 91 -18.35 -11.51 -7.36
CA THR A 91 -17.84 -12.69 -8.09
C THR A 91 -18.82 -13.87 -8.10
N THR A 92 -18.32 -15.11 -8.04
CA THR A 92 -19.14 -16.32 -8.04
C THR A 92 -19.65 -16.63 -6.63
N ASP A 93 -20.73 -17.39 -6.52
CA ASP A 93 -21.23 -17.84 -5.22
C ASP A 93 -20.19 -18.65 -4.43
N THR A 94 -19.34 -19.41 -5.12
CA THR A 94 -18.25 -20.17 -4.50
C THR A 94 -17.27 -19.27 -3.75
N MET A 95 -16.90 -18.15 -4.36
CA MET A 95 -15.98 -17.18 -3.75
C MET A 95 -16.65 -16.42 -2.60
N ARG A 96 -17.90 -15.98 -2.79
CA ARG A 96 -18.69 -15.36 -1.71
C ARG A 96 -18.87 -16.29 -0.51
N GLU A 97 -19.07 -17.59 -0.75
CA GLU A 97 -19.18 -18.59 0.32
C GLU A 97 -17.85 -18.76 1.07
N ALA A 98 -16.72 -18.70 0.36
CA ALA A 98 -15.41 -18.71 1.01
C ALA A 98 -15.21 -17.51 1.95
N GLN A 99 -15.57 -16.30 1.50
CA GLN A 99 -15.54 -15.09 2.34
C GLN A 99 -16.49 -15.20 3.54
N PHE A 100 -17.71 -15.70 3.35
CA PHE A 100 -18.65 -15.90 4.44
C PHE A 100 -18.11 -16.85 5.52
N ARG A 101 -17.44 -17.95 5.13
CA ARG A 101 -16.79 -18.86 6.10
C ARG A 101 -15.71 -18.16 6.91
N PHE A 102 -14.93 -17.28 6.28
CA PHE A 102 -13.93 -16.47 6.97
C PHE A 102 -14.59 -15.48 7.94
N ASP A 103 -15.60 -14.74 7.49
CA ASP A 103 -16.28 -13.74 8.32
C ASP A 103 -17.08 -14.34 9.48
N ARG A 104 -17.60 -15.56 9.31
CA ARG A 104 -18.23 -16.30 10.41
C ARG A 104 -17.27 -16.50 11.58
N ILE A 105 -16.00 -16.77 11.30
CA ILE A 105 -14.97 -16.96 12.33
C ILE A 105 -14.48 -15.61 12.84
N ASN A 106 -14.18 -14.68 11.93
CA ASN A 106 -13.55 -13.40 12.26
C ASN A 106 -14.51 -12.44 13.00
N GLN A 107 -15.80 -12.46 12.63
CA GLN A 107 -16.81 -11.49 13.08
C GLN A 107 -17.99 -12.15 13.82
N GLY A 108 -18.05 -13.48 13.86
CA GLY A 108 -19.15 -14.21 14.51
C GLY A 108 -20.48 -14.20 13.73
N LEU A 109 -20.46 -13.92 12.42
CA LEU A 109 -21.67 -13.86 11.60
C LEU A 109 -22.39 -15.21 11.54
N LYS A 110 -23.70 -15.23 11.80
CA LYS A 110 -24.50 -16.46 11.82
C LYS A 110 -25.23 -16.77 10.50
N LYS A 111 -25.44 -15.77 9.65
CA LYS A 111 -26.14 -15.90 8.36
C LYS A 111 -25.53 -14.96 7.33
N ARG A 112 -25.54 -15.39 6.06
CA ARG A 112 -25.18 -14.58 4.91
C ARG A 112 -26.38 -13.72 4.53
N TYR A 113 -26.26 -12.40 4.65
CA TYR A 113 -27.25 -11.47 4.11
C TYR A 113 -26.90 -11.28 2.64
N VAL A 114 -27.87 -11.60 1.78
CA VAL A 114 -27.74 -11.54 0.31
C VAL A 114 -27.74 -10.08 -0.12
#